data_AF-A0A4U1ZIU8-F1
#
_entry.id   AF-A0A4U1ZIU8-F1
#
_cell.length_a   1.000
_cell.length_b   1.000
_cell.length_c   1.000
_cell.angle_alpha   90.00
_cell.angle_beta   90.00
_cell.angle_gamma   90.00
#
_symmetry.space_group_name_H-M   'P 1'
#
loop_
_entity.id
_entity.type
_entity.pdbx_description
1 polymer ?
#
loop_
_entity_poly.entity_id
_entity_poly.type
_entity_poly.pdbx_seq_one_letter_code
_entity_poly.pdbx_strand_id
1 'polypeptide(L)'
;MALIDGDGEPHILIKMSTNQKDGTLFREAFKVPELQFFHSTFNLMVNEKTDPIRQEKNIRKHFADEKDTLLITKKREGSTALHITLSLRESITLAPQTVHYIYEYLTYFQTHTQQAS
;
A
#
# COMPACT_ATOMS: atom_id res chain seq x y z
N MET A 1 1.36 15.55 10.20
CA MET A 1 0.99 14.45 9.29
C MET A 1 -0.25 14.90 8.54
N ALA A 2 -0.16 15.15 7.23
CA ALA A 2 -1.35 15.41 6.42
C ALA A 2 -1.86 14.05 5.91
N LEU A 3 -2.98 13.61 6.50
CA LEU A 3 -3.69 12.36 6.19
C LEU A 3 -5.01 12.66 5.47
N ILE A 4 -4.97 13.67 4.60
CA ILE A 4 -6.05 14.03 3.69
C ILE A 4 -5.34 14.57 2.46
N ASP A 5 -5.52 13.90 1.33
CA ASP A 5 -5.17 14.44 0.03
C ASP A 5 -6.48 14.69 -0.70
N GLY A 6 -6.68 15.92 -1.14
CA GLY A 6 -7.77 16.37 -2.03
C GLY A 6 -9.19 16.35 -1.47
N ASP A 7 -9.67 15.19 -1.02
CA ASP A 7 -11.11 14.86 -1.04
C ASP A 7 -11.72 14.61 0.36
N GLY A 8 -10.94 14.68 1.44
CA GLY A 8 -11.45 14.51 2.81
C GLY A 8 -11.59 13.07 3.30
N GLU A 9 -11.40 12.08 2.42
CA GLU A 9 -11.57 10.67 2.76
C GLU A 9 -10.32 10.07 3.46
N PRO A 10 -10.50 9.42 4.63
CA PRO A 10 -9.40 8.82 5.37
C PRO A 10 -8.78 7.66 4.58
N HIS A 11 -7.52 7.82 4.19
CA HIS A 11 -6.73 6.79 3.52
C HIS A 11 -5.34 6.63 4.15
N ILE A 12 -4.76 5.44 4.01
CA ILE A 12 -3.44 5.12 4.57
C ILE A 12 -2.44 5.00 3.45
N LEU A 13 -1.36 5.78 3.50
CA LEU A 13 -0.22 5.67 2.60
C LEU A 13 0.91 4.85 3.24
N ILE A 14 1.26 3.71 2.66
CA ILE A 14 2.39 2.86 3.05
C ILE A 14 3.48 2.95 1.99
N LYS A 15 4.75 3.07 2.41
CA LYS A 15 5.91 3.05 1.51
C LYS A 15 6.74 1.79 1.77
N MET A 16 6.99 1.00 0.73
CA MET A 16 7.75 -0.26 0.84
C MET A 16 8.68 -0.45 -0.37
N SER A 17 9.60 -1.41 -0.27
CA SER A 17 10.34 -1.90 -1.43
C SER A 17 9.52 -2.96 -2.16
N THR A 18 9.79 -3.20 -3.45
CA THR A 18 9.06 -4.20 -4.26
C THR A 18 9.62 -5.62 -4.15
N ASN A 19 10.18 -5.99 -2.99
CA ASN A 19 10.81 -7.30 -2.77
C ASN A 19 9.85 -8.31 -2.14
N GLN A 20 10.19 -9.61 -2.18
CA GLN A 20 9.34 -10.67 -1.65
C GLN A 20 9.10 -10.55 -0.13
N LYS A 21 10.11 -10.16 0.65
CA LYS A 21 10.00 -10.05 2.12
C LYS A 21 8.96 -9.00 2.49
N ASP A 22 9.06 -7.82 1.89
CA ASP A 22 8.13 -6.71 2.09
C ASP A 22 6.73 -7.08 1.59
N GLY A 23 6.64 -7.82 0.49
CA GLY A 23 5.37 -8.36 -0.02
C GLY A 23 4.69 -9.31 0.95
N THR A 24 5.44 -10.27 1.51
CA THR A 24 4.93 -11.19 2.53
C THR A 24 4.42 -10.43 3.75
N LEU A 25 5.22 -9.48 4.28
CA LEU A 25 4.81 -8.66 5.43
C LEU A 25 3.53 -7.86 5.15
N PHE A 26 3.43 -7.25 3.96
CA PHE A 26 2.23 -6.53 3.56
C PHE A 26 0.99 -7.45 3.49
N ARG A 27 1.14 -8.65 2.91
CA ARG A 27 0.03 -9.60 2.78
C ARG A 27 -0.44 -10.13 4.13
N GLU A 28 0.49 -10.47 5.02
CA GLU A 28 0.18 -10.91 6.39
C GLU A 28 -0.53 -9.80 7.18
N ALA A 29 -0.18 -8.54 6.95
CA ALA A 29 -0.77 -7.42 7.66
C ALA A 29 -2.13 -6.96 7.09
N PHE A 30 -2.38 -7.07 5.77
CA PHE A 30 -3.52 -6.40 5.13
C PHE A 30 -4.37 -7.26 4.20
N LYS A 31 -3.95 -8.49 3.89
CA LYS A 31 -4.71 -9.41 3.02
C LYS A 31 -5.40 -10.54 3.78
N VAL A 32 -5.37 -10.50 5.12
CA VAL A 32 -6.16 -11.40 5.96
C VAL A 32 -7.66 -11.17 5.77
N PRO A 33 -8.51 -12.21 5.86
CA PRO A 33 -9.95 -12.13 5.64
C PRO A 33 -10.62 -10.97 6.40
N GLU A 34 -10.20 -10.73 7.63
CA GLU A 34 -10.74 -9.73 8.54
C GLU A 34 -10.52 -8.30 8.06
N LEU A 35 -9.49 -8.05 7.23
CA LEU A 35 -9.13 -6.72 6.72
C LEU A 35 -9.48 -6.52 5.24
N GLN A 36 -10.22 -7.46 4.64
CA GLN A 36 -10.64 -7.36 3.24
C GLN A 36 -11.64 -6.24 2.96
N PHE A 37 -12.05 -5.45 3.96
CA PHE A 37 -12.80 -4.22 3.77
C PHE A 37 -11.96 -3.07 3.20
N PHE A 38 -10.63 -3.20 3.19
CA PHE A 38 -9.76 -2.30 2.44
C PHE A 38 -9.71 -2.69 0.95
N HIS A 39 -9.66 -1.65 0.12
CA HIS A 39 -9.18 -1.69 -1.24
C HIS A 39 -7.74 -1.20 -1.27
N SER A 40 -6.84 -1.96 -1.89
CA SER A 40 -5.43 -1.57 -2.01
C SER A 40 -5.16 -1.00 -3.41
N THR A 41 -4.58 0.20 -3.44
CA THR A 41 -4.05 0.80 -4.67
C THR A 41 -2.54 0.86 -4.59
N PHE A 42 -1.87 0.12 -5.48
CA PHE A 42 -0.43 0.07 -5.60
C PHE A 42 0.03 1.10 -6.63
N ASN A 43 0.71 2.14 -6.17
CA ASN A 43 1.34 3.16 -6.98
C ASN A 43 2.84 2.90 -7.04
N LEU A 44 3.28 2.22 -8.11
CA LEU A 44 4.69 1.96 -8.34
C LEU A 44 5.30 3.08 -9.18
N MET A 45 6.25 3.81 -8.60
CA MET A 45 7.09 4.73 -9.35
C MET A 45 8.37 4.00 -9.75
N VAL A 46 8.65 3.92 -11.05
CA VAL A 46 9.87 3.28 -11.56
C VAL A 46 10.73 4.30 -12.31
N ASN A 47 12.05 4.13 -12.24
CA ASN A 47 12.97 4.86 -13.12
C ASN A 47 12.81 4.42 -14.58
N GLU A 48 13.27 5.24 -15.53
CA GLU A 48 13.14 4.94 -16.96
C GLU A 48 13.79 3.63 -17.40
N LYS A 49 14.87 3.22 -16.73
CA LYS A 49 15.64 2.00 -17.03
C LYS A 49 14.95 0.72 -16.55
N THR A 50 13.92 0.82 -15.71
CA THR A 50 13.23 -0.33 -15.14
C THR A 50 12.14 -0.80 -16.09
N ASP A 51 12.10 -2.12 -16.32
CA ASP A 51 11.03 -2.76 -17.07
C ASP A 51 9.71 -2.77 -16.27
N PRO A 52 8.67 -2.03 -16.71
CA PRO A 52 7.40 -1.95 -16.00
C PRO A 52 6.65 -3.29 -15.97
N ILE A 53 6.74 -4.11 -17.02
CA ILE A 53 6.02 -5.40 -17.12
C ILE A 53 6.58 -6.38 -16.08
N ARG A 54 7.90 -6.42 -15.93
CA ARG A 54 8.55 -7.25 -14.91
C ARG A 54 8.16 -6.81 -13.50
N GLN A 55 8.05 -5.51 -13.25
CA GLN A 55 7.66 -5.01 -11.93
C GLN A 55 6.18 -5.25 -11.63
N GLU A 56 5.31 -5.11 -12.62
CA GLU A 56 3.91 -5.51 -12.49
C GLU A 56 3.78 -6.96 -12.06
N LYS A 57 4.50 -7.87 -12.74
CA LYS A 57 4.53 -9.30 -12.37
C LYS A 57 5.02 -9.52 -10.94
N ASN A 58 6.04 -8.79 -10.50
CA ASN A 58 6.53 -8.90 -9.13
C ASN A 58 5.48 -8.44 -8.10
N ILE A 59 4.80 -7.31 -8.35
CA ILE A 59 3.77 -6.80 -7.44
C ILE A 59 2.59 -7.76 -7.38
N ARG A 60 2.09 -8.23 -8.52
CA ARG A 60 0.99 -9.22 -8.56
C ARG A 60 1.37 -10.55 -7.91
N LYS A 61 2.64 -10.95 -7.97
CA LYS A 61 3.11 -12.18 -7.32
C LYS A 61 3.22 -12.06 -5.81
N HIS A 62 3.66 -10.92 -5.30
CA HIS A 62 4.10 -10.80 -3.91
C HIS A 62 3.22 -9.90 -3.03
N PHE A 63 2.42 -9.03 -3.62
CA PHE A 63 1.67 -8.01 -2.89
C PHE A 63 0.18 -8.05 -3.20
N ALA A 64 -0.17 -7.95 -4.48
CA ALA A 64 -1.52 -7.61 -4.94
C ALA A 64 -2.35 -8.83 -5.33
N ASP A 65 -3.64 -8.81 -4.96
CA ASP A 65 -4.64 -9.73 -5.49
C ASP A 65 -5.23 -9.17 -6.81
N GLU A 66 -6.02 -9.97 -7.53
CA GLU A 66 -6.64 -9.55 -8.80
C GLU A 66 -7.53 -8.31 -8.66
N LYS A 67 -8.22 -8.20 -7.52
CA LYS A 67 -9.13 -7.10 -7.20
C LYS A 67 -8.44 -5.76 -6.88
N ASP A 68 -7.11 -5.76 -6.73
CA ASP A 68 -6.36 -4.55 -6.38
C ASP A 68 -6.01 -3.73 -7.61
N THR A 69 -5.96 -2.41 -7.41
CA THR A 69 -5.55 -1.45 -8.43
C THR A 69 -4.03 -1.35 -8.46
N LEU A 70 -3.44 -1.42 -9.65
CA LEU A 70 -2.01 -1.21 -9.86
C LEU A 70 -1.81 -0.09 -10.87
N LEU A 71 -1.08 0.94 -10.47
CA LEU A 71 -0.67 2.07 -11.30
C LEU A 71 0.86 2.11 -11.34
N ILE A 72 1.42 2.10 -12.55
CA ILE A 72 2.87 2.20 -12.77
C ILE A 72 3.17 3.53 -13.43
N THR A 73 3.93 4.37 -12.73
CA THR A 73 4.37 5.68 -13.23
C THR A 73 5.87 5.66 -13.51
N LYS A 74 6.27 5.95 -14.75
CA LYS A 74 7.69 6.17 -15.09
C LYS A 74 8.10 7.58 -14.69
N LYS A 75 9.24 7.69 -14.02
CA LYS A 75 9.88 8.98 -13.68
C LYS A 75 11.26 9.07 -14.35
N ARG A 76 11.57 10.27 -14.86
CA ARG A 76 12.87 10.59 -15.49
C ARG A 76 14.04 10.41 -14.53
N GLU A 77 13.83 10.75 -13.25
CA GLU A 77 14.85 10.70 -12.19
C GLU A 77 14.25 10.14 -10.89
N GLY A 78 15.11 9.54 -10.07
CA GLY A 78 14.75 9.00 -8.74
C GLY A 78 14.89 7.49 -8.63
N SER A 79 14.80 6.99 -7.39
CA SER A 79 14.75 5.57 -7.08
C SER A 79 13.36 5.00 -7.36
N THR A 80 13.32 3.69 -7.63
CA THR A 80 12.06 2.94 -7.66
C THR A 80 11.45 2.94 -6.26
N ALA A 81 10.18 3.31 -6.15
CA ALA A 81 9.46 3.36 -4.87
C ALA A 81 8.04 2.84 -5.04
N LEU A 82 7.61 1.96 -4.14
CA LEU A 82 6.23 1.48 -4.08
C LEU A 82 5.48 2.24 -2.99
N HIS A 83 4.44 2.94 -3.40
CA HIS A 83 3.46 3.57 -2.53
C HIS A 83 2.18 2.74 -2.57
N ILE A 84 1.62 2.39 -1.43
CA ILE A 84 0.39 1.60 -1.32
C ILE A 84 -0.62 2.44 -0.57
N THR A 85 -1.76 2.72 -1.20
CA THR A 85 -2.88 3.39 -0.56
C THR A 85 -3.90 2.36 -0.15
N LEU A 86 -4.27 2.33 1.13
CA LEU A 86 -5.41 1.56 1.63
C LEU A 86 -6.59 2.52 1.83
N SER A 87 -7.67 2.25 1.12
CA SER A 87 -8.93 2.99 1.22
C SER A 87 -10.04 2.03 1.61
N LEU A 88 -11.04 2.48 2.36
CA LEU A 88 -12.22 1.66 2.61
C LEU A 88 -12.95 1.40 1.30
N ARG A 89 -13.46 0.18 1.13
CA ARG A 89 -14.32 -0.14 -0.02
C ARG A 89 -15.60 0.67 0.07
N GLU A 90 -16.07 1.11 -1.10
CA GLU A 90 -17.40 1.68 -1.25
C GLU A 90 -18.43 0.74 -0.60
N SER A 91 -19.39 1.30 0.14
CA SER A 91 -20.40 0.63 0.98
C SER A 91 -19.98 0.14 2.38
N ILE A 92 -18.72 0.28 2.78
CA ILE A 92 -18.29 -0.07 4.15
C ILE A 92 -18.18 1.18 5.01
N THR A 93 -19.08 1.31 5.97
CA THR A 93 -18.98 2.32 7.04
C THR A 93 -18.41 1.65 8.29
N LEU A 94 -17.17 1.97 8.63
CA LEU A 94 -16.58 1.56 9.90
C LEU A 94 -16.98 2.52 11.01
N ALA A 95 -17.14 2.01 12.23
CA ALA A 95 -17.28 2.87 13.39
C ALA A 95 -16.00 3.73 13.54
N PRO A 96 -16.11 5.01 13.93
CA PRO A 96 -14.95 5.91 14.05
C PRO A 96 -13.81 5.35 14.93
N GLN A 97 -14.14 4.59 15.97
CA GLN A 97 -13.17 3.94 16.86
C GLN A 97 -12.39 2.83 16.15
N THR A 98 -13.04 2.06 15.28
CA THR A 98 -12.39 1.03 14.47
C THR A 98 -11.42 1.65 13.48
N VAL A 99 -11.81 2.76 12.85
CA VAL A 99 -10.94 3.53 11.97
C VAL A 99 -9.70 4.01 12.74
N HIS A 100 -9.90 4.60 13.93
CA HIS A 100 -8.81 5.07 14.79
C HIS A 100 -7.84 3.94 15.20
N TYR A 101 -8.35 2.80 15.65
CA TYR A 101 -7.51 1.66 16.05
C TYR A 101 -6.66 1.12 14.88
N ILE A 102 -7.27 1.02 13.70
CA ILE A 102 -6.53 0.61 12.50
C ILE A 102 -5.42 1.62 12.20
N TYR A 103 -5.68 2.93 12.32
CA TYR A 103 -4.66 3.96 12.17
C TYR A 103 -3.51 3.84 13.17
N GLU A 104 -3.79 3.55 14.44
CA GLU A 104 -2.74 3.37 15.45
C GLU A 104 -1.88 2.14 15.15
N TYR A 105 -2.50 0.99 14.85
CA TYR A 105 -1.79 -0.23 14.45
C TYR A 105 -0.90 -0.01 13.23
N LEU A 106 -1.39 0.75 12.25
CA LEU A 106 -0.67 1.07 11.02
C LEU A 106 0.52 2.00 11.24
N THR A 107 0.33 3.02 12.08
CA THR A 107 1.41 3.95 12.46
C THR A 107 2.51 3.19 13.20
N TYR A 108 2.11 2.27 14.09
CA TYR A 108 3.04 1.36 14.75
C TYR A 108 3.80 0.49 13.74
N PHE A 109 3.10 -0.14 12.80
CA PHE A 109 3.72 -0.99 11.77
C PHE A 109 4.75 -0.22 10.94
N GLN A 110 4.43 0.99 10.47
CA GLN A 110 5.35 1.80 9.66
C GLN A 110 6.60 2.23 10.43
N THR A 111 6.44 2.67 11.67
CA THR A 111 7.56 3.15 12.48
C THR A 111 8.51 2.02 12.87
N HIS A 112 8.00 0.82 13.15
CA HIS A 112 8.80 -0.30 13.63
C HIS A 112 9.36 -1.19 12.50
N THR A 113 8.75 -1.19 11.32
CA THR A 113 9.35 -1.87 10.15
C THR A 113 10.48 -1.06 9.50
N GLN A 114 10.44 0.27 9.59
CA GLN A 114 11.52 1.15 9.09
C GLN A 114 12.79 1.14 9.96
N GLN A 115 12.69 0.77 11.24
CA GLN A 115 13.85 0.68 12.14
C GLN A 115 14.64 -0.64 12.00
N ALA A 116 14.07 -1.65 11.35
CA ALA A 116 14.68 -2.98 11.18
C ALA A 116 15.37 -3.17 9.80
N SER A 117 15.56 -2.10 9.03
CA SER A 117 16.15 -2.10 7.68
C SER A 117 17.49 -1.38 7.65
#